data_AF-K1Y7C2-F1
#
_entry.id   AF-K1Y7C2-F1
#
_cell.length_a   1.000
_cell.length_b   1.000
_cell.length_c   1.000
_cell.angle_alpha   90.00
_cell.angle_beta   90.00
_cell.angle_gamma   90.00
#
_symmetry.space_group_name_H-M   'P 1'
#
loop_
_entity.id
_entity.type
_entity.pdbx_description
1 polymer ?
#
loop_
_entity_poly.entity_id
_entity_poly.type
_entity_poly.pdbx_seq_one_letter_code
_entity_poly.pdbx_strand_id
1 'polypeptide(L)'
;MKTFKKNRFRSNGFHMYRLKNADTNSALSARKEGSFYAVGFFLLSLFKAGFNVVLTLVYSVAMFFSLVMLEDFLLYAFNQKTLLVQNIEIKNNVLIPSDIILDTVKTSSTQSLITCDIRKIREDIEAISNIKTCNIQKIFPGKLIIEIDEREPVFRMIMGGELIDMEGKLVKVKNGFKVYKHLPTLQGINLNENGEISESDILIYKKIFRMTSFINGKNDSIKTKMIDVKKDWADFYFEKGPCVRIPFDYENKIFERLFFVIYDLNEKNVNTDFIDMRFDNIVVKI
;
A
#
# COMPACT_ATOMS: atom_id res chain seq x y z
N MET A 1 18.88 37.81 -15.04
CA MET A 1 18.02 38.32 -16.13
C MET A 1 17.16 39.44 -15.57
N LYS A 2 17.37 40.69 -16.05
CA LYS A 2 16.45 41.85 -16.07
C LYS A 2 15.80 42.26 -14.72
N THR A 3 15.84 43.49 -14.22
CA THR A 3 15.93 44.79 -14.90
C THR A 3 16.13 45.89 -13.86
N PHE A 4 17.07 46.78 -14.14
CA PHE A 4 17.08 48.18 -13.72
C PHE A 4 15.68 48.81 -13.85
N LYS A 5 15.25 49.59 -12.85
CA LYS A 5 14.29 50.68 -13.09
C LYS A 5 14.83 51.99 -12.52
N LYS A 6 14.93 52.91 -13.46
CA LYS A 6 15.58 54.21 -13.49
C LYS A 6 14.49 55.29 -13.36
N ASN A 7 14.90 56.49 -12.93
CA ASN A 7 14.21 57.78 -13.13
C ASN A 7 12.99 58.05 -12.22
N ARG A 8 12.75 59.26 -11.71
CA ARG A 8 12.91 60.58 -12.36
C ARG A 8 13.26 61.71 -11.40
N PHE A 9 14.13 62.58 -11.91
CA PHE A 9 14.21 64.02 -11.70
C PHE A 9 12.85 64.74 -11.81
N ARG A 10 12.63 65.72 -10.93
CA ARG A 10 11.86 66.98 -11.12
C ARG A 10 12.38 67.95 -10.06
N SER A 11 13.36 68.80 -10.35
CA SER A 11 13.29 70.09 -11.07
C SER A 11 12.38 71.14 -10.43
N ASN A 12 13.04 72.18 -9.94
CA ASN A 12 12.69 73.59 -10.09
C ASN A 12 11.33 74.07 -9.58
N GLY A 13 11.41 74.79 -8.46
CA GLY A 13 10.39 75.70 -7.96
C GLY A 13 11.01 76.69 -7.00
N PHE A 14 11.98 77.48 -7.48
CA PHE A 14 12.51 78.65 -6.76
C PHE A 14 11.41 79.72 -6.70
N HIS A 15 10.54 79.63 -5.69
CA HIS A 15 9.60 80.70 -5.36
C HIS A 15 10.25 81.65 -4.36
N MET A 16 10.76 82.76 -4.91
CA MET A 16 11.27 83.91 -4.20
C MET A 16 10.10 84.63 -3.49
N TYR A 17 9.79 84.24 -2.26
CA TYR A 17 8.86 84.98 -1.41
C TYR A 17 9.59 86.08 -0.65
N ARG A 18 9.28 87.29 -1.09
CA ARG A 18 9.39 88.60 -0.43
C ARG A 18 9.48 88.52 1.10
N LEU A 19 10.64 88.91 1.63
CA LEU A 19 10.85 89.21 3.05
C LEU A 19 9.97 90.41 3.43
N LYS A 20 8.82 90.12 4.06
CA LYS A 20 8.14 91.10 4.91
C LYS A 20 8.88 91.15 6.23
N ASN A 21 9.42 92.33 6.55
CA ASN A 21 9.96 92.67 7.86
C ASN A 21 8.89 92.36 8.91
N ALA A 22 9.08 91.26 9.64
CA ALA A 22 8.28 90.91 10.81
C ALA A 22 9.07 91.35 12.04
N ASP A 23 8.37 92.10 12.88
CA ASP A 23 8.82 92.81 14.07
C ASP A 23 9.86 92.07 14.90
N THR A 24 10.96 92.76 15.24
CA THR A 24 12.02 92.29 16.14
C THR A 24 11.53 92.01 17.57
N ASN A 25 10.31 92.41 17.91
CA ASN A 25 9.65 92.01 19.16
C ASN A 25 9.00 90.62 19.11
N SER A 26 8.83 90.02 17.92
CA SER A 26 8.40 88.60 17.75
C SER A 26 9.58 87.61 17.79
N ALA A 27 10.80 88.07 17.54
CA ALA A 27 12.01 87.23 17.57
C ALA A 27 12.42 86.82 19.00
N LEU A 28 12.05 87.62 20.01
CA LEU A 28 12.32 87.32 21.42
C LEU A 28 11.28 86.37 22.04
N SER A 29 10.05 86.31 21.54
CA SER A 29 9.07 85.26 21.90
C SER A 29 9.34 83.94 21.20
N ALA A 30 9.72 83.94 19.91
CA ALA A 30 10.08 82.73 19.16
C ALA A 30 11.32 82.00 19.71
N ARG A 31 12.28 82.74 20.30
CA ARG A 31 13.50 82.14 20.89
C ARG A 31 13.24 81.43 22.22
N LYS A 32 12.19 81.84 22.96
CA LYS A 32 11.74 81.12 24.15
C LYS A 32 10.90 79.89 23.78
N GLU A 33 10.09 79.96 22.73
CA GLU A 33 9.29 78.81 22.27
C GLU A 33 10.16 77.69 21.67
N GLY A 34 11.17 78.01 20.85
CA GLY A 34 12.06 76.99 20.26
C GLY A 34 12.86 76.16 21.28
N SER A 35 13.18 76.73 22.43
CA SER A 35 13.86 76.02 23.54
C SER A 35 12.97 74.95 24.18
N PHE A 36 11.68 75.26 24.37
CA PHE A 36 10.71 74.29 24.91
C PHE A 36 10.49 73.10 23.97
N TYR A 37 10.45 73.32 22.65
CA TYR A 37 10.33 72.24 21.67
C TYR A 37 11.57 71.33 21.61
N ALA A 38 12.78 71.90 21.76
CA ALA A 38 14.02 71.12 21.76
C ALA A 38 14.12 70.21 22.99
N VAL A 39 13.77 70.71 24.17
CA VAL A 39 13.73 69.91 25.41
C VAL A 39 12.65 68.84 25.34
N GLY A 40 11.46 69.18 24.82
CA GLY A 40 10.37 68.21 24.63
C GLY A 40 10.75 67.08 23.66
N PHE A 41 11.41 67.40 22.55
CA PHE A 41 11.87 66.40 21.57
C PHE A 41 12.95 65.47 22.15
N PHE A 42 13.88 66.02 22.94
CA PHE A 42 14.92 65.24 23.60
C PHE A 42 14.36 64.31 24.69
N LEU A 43 13.38 64.77 25.48
CA LEU A 43 12.68 63.91 26.44
C LEU A 43 11.92 62.79 25.72
N LEU A 44 11.19 63.10 24.64
CA LEU A 44 10.49 62.10 23.82
C LEU A 44 11.43 61.05 23.21
N SER A 45 12.65 61.45 22.79
CA SER A 45 13.63 60.50 22.25
C SER A 45 14.19 59.58 23.33
N LEU A 46 14.46 60.10 24.53
CA LEU A 46 14.87 59.29 25.69
C LEU A 46 13.77 58.31 26.14
N PHE A 47 12.50 58.76 26.17
CA PHE A 47 11.37 57.89 26.47
C PHE A 47 11.21 56.78 25.43
N LYS A 48 11.34 57.08 24.13
CA LYS A 48 11.32 56.05 23.06
C LYS A 48 12.47 55.07 23.18
N ALA A 49 13.68 55.55 23.48
CA ALA A 49 14.85 54.69 23.68
C ALA A 49 14.65 53.75 24.88
N GLY A 50 14.21 54.27 26.02
CA GLY A 50 13.90 53.48 27.21
C GLY A 50 12.78 52.46 26.96
N PHE A 51 11.70 52.86 26.29
CA PHE A 51 10.60 51.97 25.92
C PHE A 51 11.06 50.83 25.00
N ASN A 52 11.88 51.12 23.99
CA ASN A 52 12.42 50.10 23.09
C ASN A 52 13.33 49.10 23.83
N VAL A 53 14.14 49.56 24.79
CA VAL A 53 14.98 48.68 25.63
C VAL A 53 14.13 47.76 26.50
N VAL A 54 13.05 48.26 27.09
CA VAL A 54 12.12 47.43 27.87
C VAL A 54 11.43 46.41 26.97
N LEU A 55 10.98 46.82 25.78
CA LEU A 55 10.30 45.95 24.83
C LEU A 55 11.21 44.81 24.34
N THR A 56 12.48 45.10 24.03
CA THR A 56 13.45 44.07 23.62
C THR A 56 13.75 43.09 24.75
N LEU A 57 13.80 43.56 25.99
CA LEU A 57 13.92 42.69 27.18
C LEU A 57 12.70 41.77 27.34
N VAL A 58 11.49 42.28 27.14
CA VAL A 58 10.27 41.45 27.23
C VAL A 58 10.28 40.37 26.14
N TYR A 59 10.65 40.73 24.90
CA TYR A 59 10.74 39.75 23.81
C TYR A 59 11.83 38.70 24.04
N SER A 60 12.98 39.07 24.58
CA SER A 60 14.06 38.10 24.84
C SER A 60 13.65 37.10 25.93
N VAL A 61 12.98 37.56 26.98
CA VAL A 61 12.43 36.70 28.03
C VAL A 61 11.35 35.77 27.46
N ALA A 62 10.40 36.29 26.68
CA ALA A 62 9.35 35.47 26.06
C ALA A 62 9.93 34.43 25.09
N MET A 63 10.93 34.81 24.29
CA MET A 63 11.63 33.90 23.37
C MET A 63 12.36 32.81 24.13
N PHE A 64 13.03 33.13 25.23
CA PHE A 64 13.70 32.15 26.09
C PHE A 64 12.72 31.12 26.65
N PHE A 65 11.60 31.56 27.22
CA PHE A 65 10.56 30.64 27.69
C PHE A 65 9.97 29.78 26.58
N SER A 66 9.78 30.35 25.39
CA SER A 66 9.28 29.61 24.23
C SER A 66 10.24 28.50 23.80
N LEU A 67 11.56 28.74 23.88
CA LEU A 67 12.59 27.75 23.58
C LEU A 67 12.62 26.61 24.62
N VAL A 68 12.54 26.94 25.91
CA VAL A 68 12.50 25.92 26.98
C VAL A 68 11.24 25.05 26.86
N MET A 69 10.07 25.68 26.63
CA MET A 69 8.82 24.96 26.42
C MET A 69 8.86 24.08 25.18
N LEU A 70 9.54 24.53 24.11
CA LEU A 70 9.74 23.73 22.92
C LEU A 70 10.64 22.52 23.21
N GLU A 71 11.72 22.69 23.96
CA GLU A 71 12.61 21.58 24.34
C GLU A 71 11.88 20.53 25.18
N ASP A 72 11.14 20.95 26.21
CA ASP A 72 10.34 20.04 27.05
C ASP A 72 9.25 19.35 26.24
N PHE A 73 8.59 20.08 25.34
CA PHE A 73 7.61 19.50 24.42
C PHE A 73 8.25 18.47 23.50
N LEU A 74 9.45 18.74 22.96
CA LEU A 74 10.19 17.80 22.13
C LEU A 74 10.61 16.58 22.95
N LEU A 75 11.18 16.75 24.15
CA LEU A 75 11.53 15.63 25.03
C LEU A 75 10.32 14.79 25.41
N TYR A 76 9.17 15.40 25.66
CA TYR A 76 7.92 14.71 25.96
C TYR A 76 7.35 14.00 24.73
N ALA A 77 7.28 14.68 23.58
CA ALA A 77 6.78 14.14 22.32
C ALA A 77 7.69 13.02 21.78
N PHE A 78 9.00 13.12 21.99
CA PHE A 78 10.01 12.13 21.62
C PHE A 78 10.41 11.22 22.77
N ASN A 79 9.67 11.21 23.88
CA ASN A 79 9.98 10.32 25.00
C ASN A 79 9.83 8.87 24.52
N GLN A 80 10.96 8.26 24.18
CA GLN A 80 10.99 7.12 23.24
C GLN A 80 10.17 5.91 23.72
N LYS A 81 9.96 5.78 25.03
CA LYS A 81 9.19 4.69 25.64
C LYS A 81 7.73 4.62 25.18
N THR A 82 7.07 5.77 24.97
CA THR A 82 5.67 5.78 24.52
C THR A 82 5.56 5.42 23.03
N LEU A 83 6.63 5.67 22.27
CA LEU A 83 6.73 5.41 20.84
C LEU A 83 7.27 4.02 20.50
N LEU A 84 7.68 3.21 21.48
CA LEU A 84 8.04 1.81 21.22
C LEU A 84 6.82 1.02 20.75
N VAL A 85 7.05 0.00 19.94
CA VAL A 85 6.00 -0.97 19.58
C VAL A 85 5.64 -1.76 20.83
N GLN A 86 4.53 -1.40 21.47
CA GLN A 86 4.03 -2.01 22.71
C GLN A 86 3.02 -3.13 22.42
N ASN A 87 2.23 -2.97 21.36
CA ASN A 87 1.16 -3.90 21.01
C ASN A 87 1.20 -4.20 19.51
N ILE A 88 1.23 -5.48 19.17
CA ILE A 88 1.12 -5.97 17.79
C ILE A 88 -0.19 -6.75 17.71
N GLU A 89 -1.12 -6.22 16.93
CA GLU A 89 -2.39 -6.89 16.65
C GLU A 89 -2.31 -7.52 15.26
N ILE A 90 -2.49 -8.84 15.18
CA ILE A 90 -2.54 -9.58 13.93
C ILE A 90 -4.00 -9.88 13.60
N LYS A 91 -4.40 -9.61 12.36
CA LYS A 91 -5.75 -9.83 11.84
C LYS A 91 -5.74 -10.78 10.66
N ASN A 92 -6.85 -11.50 10.49
CA ASN A 92 -7.13 -12.39 9.36
C ASN A 92 -6.12 -13.55 9.16
N ASN A 93 -5.41 -13.95 10.21
CA ASN A 93 -4.59 -15.17 10.17
C ASN A 93 -5.47 -16.39 10.51
N VAL A 94 -5.65 -17.28 9.54
CA VAL A 94 -6.56 -18.44 9.66
C VAL A 94 -5.76 -19.75 9.64
N LEU A 95 -4.90 -19.91 8.64
CA LEU A 95 -4.04 -21.06 8.45
C LEU A 95 -2.71 -20.91 9.21
N ILE A 96 -2.21 -19.67 9.34
CA ILE A 96 -0.91 -19.40 9.96
C ILE A 96 -1.10 -18.99 11.43
N PRO A 97 -0.47 -19.70 12.38
CA PRO A 97 -0.46 -19.27 13.78
C PRO A 97 0.19 -17.90 13.95
N SER A 98 -0.43 -17.04 14.76
CA SER A 98 0.05 -15.68 15.03
C SER A 98 1.49 -15.65 15.55
N ASP A 99 1.94 -16.69 16.27
CA ASP A 99 3.30 -16.79 16.81
C ASP A 99 4.37 -16.75 15.73
N ILE A 100 4.13 -17.40 14.58
CA ILE A 100 5.10 -17.42 13.46
C ILE A 100 5.27 -16.00 12.90
N ILE A 101 4.17 -15.28 12.73
CA ILE A 101 4.17 -13.90 12.25
C ILE A 101 4.84 -12.99 13.27
N LEU A 102 4.51 -13.16 14.56
CA LEU A 102 5.13 -12.40 15.65
C LEU A 102 6.63 -12.63 15.71
N ASP A 103 7.12 -13.85 15.51
CA ASP A 103 8.55 -14.14 15.52
C ASP A 103 9.29 -13.45 14.36
N THR A 104 8.67 -13.38 13.18
CA THR A 104 9.17 -12.57 12.07
C THR A 104 9.25 -11.09 12.46
N VAL A 105 8.20 -10.55 13.09
CA VAL A 105 8.14 -9.13 13.50
C VAL A 105 9.06 -8.83 14.69
N LYS A 106 9.27 -9.76 15.63
CA LYS A 106 10.09 -9.57 16.84
C LYS A 106 11.55 -9.24 16.51
N THR A 107 12.04 -9.66 15.35
CA THR A 107 13.35 -9.19 14.85
C THR A 107 13.43 -7.66 14.68
N SER A 108 12.28 -6.98 14.65
CA SER A 108 12.13 -5.52 14.50
C SER A 108 11.43 -4.80 15.68
N SER A 109 10.85 -5.52 16.66
CA SER A 109 9.96 -4.94 17.67
C SER A 109 10.64 -4.13 18.79
N THR A 110 11.97 -4.11 18.85
CA THR A 110 12.73 -3.24 19.76
C THR A 110 12.84 -1.80 19.26
N GLN A 111 12.35 -1.54 18.05
CA GLN A 111 12.45 -0.23 17.40
C GLN A 111 11.28 0.70 17.79
N SER A 112 11.53 2.00 17.72
CA SER A 112 10.48 3.01 17.79
C SER A 112 9.53 2.86 16.60
N LEU A 113 8.23 3.02 16.83
CA LEU A 113 7.18 3.07 15.81
C LEU A 113 7.48 4.13 14.76
N ILE A 114 8.19 5.22 15.10
CA ILE A 114 8.60 6.24 14.12
C ILE A 114 9.64 5.67 13.15
N THR A 115 10.69 5.03 13.66
CA THR A 115 11.85 4.57 12.88
C THR A 115 11.68 3.17 12.29
N CYS A 116 10.69 2.41 12.76
CA CYS A 116 10.37 1.07 12.30
C CYS A 116 10.11 1.06 10.79
N ASP A 117 10.88 0.24 10.06
CA ASP A 117 10.74 0.06 8.62
C ASP A 117 9.61 -0.91 8.29
N ILE A 118 8.42 -0.35 8.05
CA ILE A 118 7.22 -1.12 7.69
C ILE A 118 7.44 -1.92 6.42
N ARG A 119 8.20 -1.38 5.46
CA ARG A 119 8.40 -2.03 4.17
C ARG A 119 9.19 -3.31 4.36
N LYS A 120 10.28 -3.25 5.13
CA LYS A 120 11.06 -4.44 5.46
C LYS A 120 10.23 -5.48 6.21
N ILE A 121 9.46 -5.08 7.23
CA ILE A 121 8.59 -6.01 7.96
C ILE A 121 7.56 -6.65 7.04
N ARG A 122 6.96 -5.87 6.13
CA ARG A 122 6.04 -6.41 5.12
C ARG A 122 6.74 -7.44 4.24
N GLU A 123 7.91 -7.11 3.69
CA GLU A 123 8.69 -8.01 2.83
C GLU A 123 9.06 -9.31 3.58
N ASP A 124 9.46 -9.22 4.84
CA ASP A 124 9.80 -10.37 5.69
C ASP A 124 8.57 -11.25 5.97
N ILE A 125 7.39 -10.66 6.19
CA ILE A 125 6.13 -11.41 6.38
C ILE A 125 5.66 -12.02 5.06
N GLU A 126 5.68 -11.28 3.95
CA GLU A 126 5.26 -11.77 2.63
C GLU A 126 6.19 -12.86 2.06
N ALA A 127 7.42 -12.98 2.59
CA ALA A 127 8.32 -14.10 2.29
C ALA A 127 7.82 -15.45 2.86
N ILE A 128 6.86 -15.43 3.79
CA ILE A 128 6.19 -16.66 4.26
C ILE A 128 5.32 -17.18 3.12
N SER A 129 5.60 -18.39 2.64
CA SER A 129 4.94 -18.98 1.45
C SER A 129 3.42 -18.93 1.44
N ASN A 130 2.79 -18.97 2.61
CA ASN A 130 1.34 -19.01 2.76
C ASN A 130 0.70 -17.62 2.76
N ILE A 131 1.49 -16.55 2.81
CA ILE A 131 1.00 -15.18 2.81
C ILE A 131 0.99 -14.66 1.37
N LYS A 132 -0.15 -14.11 0.98
CA LYS A 132 -0.34 -13.47 -0.32
C LYS A 132 0.09 -12.01 -0.26
N THR A 133 -0.49 -11.27 0.69
CA THR A 133 -0.14 -9.87 0.95
C THR A 133 -0.22 -9.56 2.44
N CYS A 134 0.50 -8.52 2.85
CA CYS A 134 0.49 -8.04 4.23
C CYS A 134 0.31 -6.51 4.26
N ASN A 135 -0.74 -6.06 4.92
CA ASN A 135 -0.96 -4.65 5.20
C ASN A 135 -0.55 -4.34 6.64
N ILE A 136 0.25 -3.29 6.82
CA ILE A 136 0.77 -2.92 8.13
C ILE A 136 0.46 -1.46 8.38
N GLN A 137 -0.16 -1.17 9.52
CA GLN A 137 -0.57 0.16 9.94
C GLN A 137 0.04 0.51 11.29
N LYS A 138 0.61 1.70 11.38
CA LYS A 138 1.08 2.29 12.64
C LYS A 138 -0.05 3.06 13.29
N ILE A 139 -0.40 2.71 14.51
CA ILE A 139 -1.35 3.42 15.36
C ILE A 139 -0.59 4.00 16.54
N PHE A 140 -0.43 5.32 16.55
CA PHE A 140 0.25 6.02 17.62
C PHE A 140 -0.57 6.00 18.92
N PRO A 141 0.11 5.93 20.09
CA PRO A 141 1.56 6.06 20.24
C PRO A 141 2.38 4.77 20.08
N GLY A 142 1.82 3.55 20.15
CA GLY A 142 2.65 2.33 20.25
C GLY A 142 2.04 1.03 19.73
N LYS A 143 1.09 1.10 18.80
CA LYS A 143 0.39 -0.08 18.28
C LYS A 143 0.71 -0.31 16.80
N LEU A 144 0.98 -1.56 16.44
CA LEU A 144 1.14 -2.01 15.07
C LEU A 144 -0.02 -2.95 14.74
N ILE A 145 -0.80 -2.65 13.70
CA ILE A 145 -1.80 -3.59 13.16
C ILE A 145 -1.20 -4.24 11.93
N ILE A 146 -1.22 -5.57 11.89
CA ILE A 146 -0.78 -6.39 10.79
C ILE A 146 -2.01 -7.16 10.29
N GLU A 147 -2.47 -6.83 9.10
CA GLU A 147 -3.57 -7.51 8.44
C GLU A 147 -3.00 -8.38 7.32
N ILE A 148 -3.32 -9.67 7.39
CA ILE A 148 -2.76 -10.69 6.50
C ILE A 148 -3.83 -11.17 5.54
N ASP A 149 -3.46 -11.27 4.27
CA ASP A 149 -4.22 -12.02 3.27
C ASP A 149 -3.47 -13.33 3.01
N GLU A 150 -4.06 -14.44 3.41
CA GLU A 150 -3.46 -15.77 3.22
C GLU A 150 -3.81 -16.35 1.85
N ARG A 151 -2.90 -17.14 1.28
CA ARG A 151 -3.11 -17.81 -0.01
C ARG A 151 -4.17 -18.90 0.10
N GLU A 152 -5.15 -18.84 -0.78
CA GLU A 152 -6.17 -19.88 -0.92
C GLU A 152 -5.76 -20.90 -1.99
N PRO A 153 -5.59 -22.18 -1.63
CA PRO A 153 -5.21 -23.21 -2.59
C PRO A 153 -6.38 -23.58 -3.50
N VAL A 154 -6.10 -23.76 -4.78
CA VAL A 154 -7.08 -24.11 -5.82
C VAL A 154 -6.80 -25.48 -6.45
N PHE A 155 -5.55 -25.95 -6.40
CA PHE A 155 -5.14 -27.27 -6.88
C PHE A 155 -4.29 -28.01 -5.86
N ARG A 156 -4.32 -29.35 -5.95
CA ARG A 156 -3.33 -30.24 -5.35
C ARG A 156 -2.39 -30.76 -6.41
N MET A 157 -1.09 -30.73 -6.18
CA MET A 157 -0.12 -31.37 -7.06
C MET A 157 -0.03 -32.87 -6.73
N ILE A 158 0.06 -33.70 -7.77
CA ILE A 158 0.22 -35.15 -7.59
C ILE A 158 1.57 -35.52 -6.96
N MET A 159 2.62 -34.76 -7.32
CA MET A 159 3.95 -34.91 -6.76
C MET A 159 4.05 -34.17 -5.44
N GLY A 160 4.39 -34.88 -4.35
CA GLY A 160 4.65 -34.27 -3.04
C GLY A 160 3.41 -33.87 -2.23
N GLY A 161 2.22 -33.90 -2.83
CA GLY A 161 0.98 -33.51 -2.16
C GLY A 161 0.89 -32.02 -1.83
N GLU A 162 1.61 -31.24 -2.62
CA GLU A 162 1.71 -29.79 -2.52
C GLU A 162 0.41 -29.11 -2.95
N LEU A 163 0.15 -27.90 -2.44
CA LEU A 163 -1.02 -27.10 -2.80
C LEU A 163 -0.58 -25.88 -3.59
N ILE A 164 -1.37 -25.46 -4.57
CA ILE A 164 -1.06 -24.29 -5.39
C ILE A 164 -2.24 -23.34 -5.41
N ASP A 165 -1.97 -22.04 -5.29
CA ASP A 165 -2.98 -20.97 -5.36
C ASP A 165 -3.24 -20.47 -6.79
N MET A 166 -4.21 -19.57 -6.96
CA MET A 166 -4.55 -19.00 -8.28
C MET A 166 -3.41 -18.27 -9.01
N GLU A 167 -2.35 -17.88 -8.30
CA GLU A 167 -1.18 -17.20 -8.87
C GLU A 167 -0.10 -18.19 -9.33
N GLY A 168 -0.26 -19.47 -9.00
CA GLY A 168 0.73 -20.49 -9.30
C GLY A 168 1.82 -20.58 -8.24
N LYS A 169 1.52 -20.19 -7.00
CA LYS A 169 2.47 -20.27 -5.88
C LYS A 169 2.11 -21.42 -4.94
N LEU A 170 3.14 -22.07 -4.40
CA LEU A 170 3.02 -23.12 -3.41
C LEU A 170 2.43 -22.61 -2.09
N VAL A 171 1.42 -23.31 -1.58
CA VAL A 171 0.80 -23.07 -0.27
C VAL A 171 1.16 -24.24 0.67
N LYS A 172 1.96 -23.97 1.71
CA LYS A 172 2.45 -25.01 2.63
C LYS A 172 1.52 -25.17 3.82
N VAL A 173 0.63 -26.17 3.81
CA VAL A 173 -0.31 -26.39 4.92
C VAL A 173 0.04 -27.68 5.67
N LYS A 174 0.15 -27.60 7.00
CA LYS A 174 0.27 -28.80 7.85
C LYS A 174 -0.97 -29.68 7.66
N ASN A 175 -0.78 -30.94 7.29
CA ASN A 175 -1.88 -31.86 6.92
C ASN A 175 -2.76 -31.39 5.74
N GLY A 176 -2.24 -30.52 4.86
CA GLY A 176 -2.99 -29.92 3.76
C GLY A 176 -3.73 -30.95 2.89
N PHE A 177 -3.11 -32.11 2.65
CA PHE A 177 -3.71 -33.16 1.83
C PHE A 177 -5.05 -33.70 2.35
N LYS A 178 -5.23 -33.74 3.68
CA LYS A 178 -6.48 -34.22 4.30
C LYS A 178 -7.56 -33.15 4.28
N VAL A 179 -7.18 -31.89 4.52
CA VAL A 179 -8.10 -30.75 4.57
C VAL A 179 -8.62 -30.41 3.17
N TYR A 180 -7.73 -30.40 2.18
CA TYR A 180 -8.04 -29.98 0.81
C TYR A 180 -8.33 -31.16 -0.13
N LYS A 181 -8.88 -32.26 0.40
CA LYS A 181 -9.17 -33.47 -0.39
C LYS A 181 -10.17 -33.24 -1.53
N HIS A 182 -11.00 -32.20 -1.40
CA HIS A 182 -12.01 -31.80 -2.37
C HIS A 182 -11.41 -31.02 -3.56
N LEU A 183 -10.17 -30.54 -3.47
CA LEU A 183 -9.54 -29.82 -4.58
C LEU A 183 -9.12 -30.78 -5.70
N PRO A 184 -9.25 -30.36 -6.98
CA PRO A 184 -8.76 -31.13 -8.11
C PRO A 184 -7.24 -31.37 -8.02
N THR A 185 -6.82 -32.55 -8.43
CA THR A 185 -5.39 -32.86 -8.58
C THR A 185 -4.89 -32.37 -9.94
N LEU A 186 -3.78 -31.64 -9.95
CA LEU A 186 -3.09 -31.15 -11.14
C LEU A 186 -1.80 -31.95 -11.36
N GLN A 187 -1.60 -32.40 -12.60
CA GLN A 187 -0.41 -33.11 -13.06
C GLN A 187 0.04 -32.52 -14.41
N GLY A 188 1.35 -32.64 -14.71
CA GLY A 188 1.91 -32.20 -15.99
C GLY A 188 2.34 -30.74 -16.01
N ILE A 189 2.40 -30.09 -14.85
CA ILE A 189 2.97 -28.76 -14.66
C ILE A 189 4.15 -28.85 -13.70
N ASN A 190 5.22 -28.11 -14.00
CA ASN A 190 6.44 -28.12 -13.20
C ASN A 190 6.52 -26.89 -12.28
N LEU A 191 7.11 -27.10 -11.10
CA LEU A 191 7.50 -26.04 -10.19
C LEU A 191 8.99 -25.74 -10.32
N ASN A 192 9.36 -24.47 -10.15
CA ASN A 192 10.75 -24.06 -9.99
C ASN A 192 11.23 -24.29 -8.54
N GLU A 193 12.50 -24.01 -8.27
CA GLU A 193 13.12 -24.17 -6.95
C GLU A 193 12.45 -23.31 -5.84
N ASN A 194 11.77 -22.24 -6.23
CA ASN A 194 11.05 -21.35 -5.31
C ASN A 194 9.63 -21.86 -4.99
N GLY A 195 9.19 -22.97 -5.58
CA GLY A 195 7.82 -23.47 -5.43
C GLY A 195 6.80 -22.64 -6.21
N GLU A 196 7.21 -22.00 -7.30
CA GLU A 196 6.30 -21.32 -8.23
C GLU A 196 6.21 -22.11 -9.53
N ILE A 197 5.07 -22.04 -10.21
CA ILE A 197 4.90 -22.64 -11.55
C ILE A 197 6.00 -22.10 -12.48
N SER A 198 6.65 -22.99 -13.21
CA SER A 198 7.74 -22.62 -14.14
C SER A 198 7.27 -21.58 -15.17
N GLU A 199 8.20 -20.75 -15.64
CA GLU A 199 7.88 -19.71 -16.63
C GLU A 199 7.31 -20.29 -17.93
N SER A 200 7.71 -21.51 -18.32
CA SER A 200 7.16 -22.19 -19.49
C SER A 200 5.69 -22.58 -19.31
N ASP A 201 5.28 -22.86 -18.07
CA ASP A 201 4.00 -23.49 -17.76
C ASP A 201 2.97 -22.48 -17.22
N ILE A 202 3.38 -21.28 -16.79
CA ILE A 202 2.50 -20.29 -16.15
C ILE A 202 1.31 -19.85 -17.02
N LEU A 203 1.51 -19.74 -18.34
CA LEU A 203 0.42 -19.38 -19.26
C LEU A 203 -0.59 -20.52 -19.37
N ILE A 204 -0.12 -21.77 -19.44
CA ILE A 204 -0.95 -22.97 -19.46
C ILE A 204 -1.72 -23.09 -18.14
N TYR A 205 -1.03 -22.90 -17.01
CA TYR A 205 -1.63 -22.89 -15.68
C TYR A 205 -2.79 -21.90 -15.57
N LYS A 206 -2.59 -20.65 -16.00
CA LYS A 206 -3.65 -19.63 -16.00
C LYS A 206 -4.84 -20.02 -16.87
N LYS A 207 -4.61 -20.69 -18.01
CA LYS A 207 -5.68 -21.25 -18.82
C LYS A 207 -6.43 -22.34 -18.04
N ILE A 208 -5.73 -23.35 -17.52
CA ILE A 208 -6.30 -24.43 -16.70
C ILE A 208 -7.14 -23.90 -15.54
N PHE A 209 -6.64 -22.91 -14.80
CA PHE A 209 -7.37 -22.30 -13.69
C PHE A 209 -8.70 -21.67 -14.16
N ARG A 210 -8.68 -20.92 -15.27
CA ARG A 210 -9.90 -20.33 -15.86
C ARG A 210 -10.88 -21.41 -16.31
N MET A 211 -10.38 -22.46 -16.97
CA MET A 211 -11.21 -23.59 -17.42
C MET A 211 -11.89 -24.28 -16.24
N THR A 212 -11.12 -24.60 -15.22
CA THR A 212 -11.60 -25.30 -14.02
C THR A 212 -12.63 -24.44 -13.27
N SER A 213 -12.34 -23.15 -13.10
CA SER A 213 -13.27 -22.20 -12.49
C SER A 213 -14.58 -22.08 -13.28
N PHE A 214 -14.52 -22.10 -14.61
CA PHE A 214 -15.71 -22.06 -15.46
C PHE A 214 -16.55 -23.33 -15.34
N ILE A 215 -15.91 -24.51 -15.42
CA ILE A 215 -16.62 -25.79 -15.33
C ILE A 215 -17.27 -25.94 -13.95
N ASN A 216 -16.50 -25.77 -12.89
CA ASN A 216 -16.97 -25.95 -11.52
C ASN A 216 -17.97 -24.86 -11.09
N GLY A 217 -17.90 -23.66 -11.68
CA GLY A 217 -18.80 -22.54 -11.34
C GLY A 217 -20.16 -22.57 -12.04
N LYS A 218 -20.28 -23.27 -13.18
CA LYS A 218 -21.55 -23.34 -13.93
C LYS A 218 -22.43 -24.52 -13.57
N ASN A 219 -21.88 -25.62 -13.06
CA ASN A 219 -22.65 -26.84 -12.84
C ASN A 219 -22.13 -27.63 -11.64
N ASP A 220 -22.90 -27.63 -10.54
CA ASP A 220 -22.58 -28.39 -9.32
C ASP A 220 -22.49 -29.91 -9.56
N SER A 221 -23.07 -30.41 -10.65
CA SER A 221 -23.08 -31.83 -11.00
C SER A 221 -21.78 -32.31 -11.63
N ILE A 222 -20.96 -31.40 -12.19
CA ILE A 222 -19.71 -31.73 -12.89
C ILE A 222 -18.56 -31.10 -12.11
N LYS A 223 -17.95 -31.91 -11.23
CA LYS A 223 -16.78 -31.50 -10.45
C LYS A 223 -15.52 -32.12 -11.02
N THR A 224 -14.53 -31.28 -11.26
CA THR A 224 -13.20 -31.72 -11.71
C THR A 224 -12.49 -32.42 -10.57
N LYS A 225 -12.08 -33.67 -10.78
CA LYS A 225 -11.32 -34.49 -9.84
C LYS A 225 -9.82 -34.41 -10.11
N MET A 226 -9.42 -34.49 -11.38
CA MET A 226 -8.02 -34.48 -11.78
C MET A 226 -7.85 -33.81 -13.15
N ILE A 227 -6.70 -33.19 -13.37
CA ILE A 227 -6.31 -32.55 -14.62
C ILE A 227 -4.91 -33.04 -14.96
N ASP A 228 -4.76 -33.69 -16.11
CA ASP A 228 -3.47 -34.13 -16.64
C ASP A 228 -3.11 -33.26 -17.85
N VAL A 229 -2.17 -32.35 -17.62
CA VAL A 229 -1.72 -31.35 -18.60
C VAL A 229 -0.70 -32.00 -19.54
N LYS A 230 -0.96 -31.91 -20.85
CA LYS A 230 -0.03 -32.26 -21.93
C LYS A 230 0.45 -30.99 -22.62
N LYS A 231 1.24 -31.15 -23.69
CA LYS A 231 1.83 -30.01 -24.41
C LYS A 231 0.79 -29.06 -25.00
N ASP A 232 -0.23 -29.60 -25.67
CA ASP A 232 -1.19 -28.81 -26.46
C ASP A 232 -2.64 -28.94 -25.96
N TRP A 233 -2.90 -29.78 -24.97
CA TRP A 233 -4.21 -30.04 -24.40
C TRP A 233 -4.11 -30.47 -22.93
N ALA A 234 -5.25 -30.54 -22.24
CA ALA A 234 -5.35 -31.20 -20.96
C ALA A 234 -6.54 -32.16 -20.92
N ASP A 235 -6.36 -33.23 -20.16
CA ASP A 235 -7.39 -34.24 -19.88
C ASP A 235 -8.03 -33.92 -18.52
N PHE A 236 -9.31 -33.58 -18.55
CA PHE A 236 -10.13 -33.30 -17.37
C PHE A 236 -10.88 -34.57 -16.96
N TYR A 237 -10.58 -35.07 -15.78
CA TYR A 237 -11.25 -36.21 -15.17
C TYR A 237 -12.26 -35.66 -14.16
N PHE A 238 -13.53 -35.95 -14.38
CA PHE A 238 -14.60 -35.54 -13.46
C PHE A 238 -14.83 -36.57 -12.36
N GLU A 239 -15.47 -36.18 -11.26
CA GLU A 239 -15.89 -37.11 -10.20
C GLU A 239 -16.91 -38.13 -10.72
N LYS A 240 -17.76 -37.69 -11.65
CA LYS A 240 -18.76 -38.50 -12.36
C LYS A 240 -18.78 -38.07 -13.83
N GLY A 241 -18.84 -39.04 -14.74
CA GLY A 241 -18.91 -38.81 -16.18
C GLY A 241 -17.58 -39.06 -16.91
N PRO A 242 -17.53 -38.74 -18.22
CA PRO A 242 -16.40 -39.06 -19.07
C PRO A 242 -15.15 -38.24 -18.72
N CYS A 243 -13.99 -38.77 -19.08
CA CYS A 243 -12.79 -37.94 -19.23
C CYS A 243 -12.93 -37.04 -20.46
N VAL A 244 -12.59 -35.76 -20.33
CA VAL A 244 -12.75 -34.79 -21.43
C VAL A 244 -11.40 -34.18 -21.77
N ARG A 245 -10.99 -34.36 -23.02
CA ARG A 245 -9.77 -33.78 -23.56
C ARG A 245 -10.05 -32.44 -24.21
N ILE A 246 -9.39 -31.38 -23.73
CA ILE A 246 -9.63 -30.01 -24.16
C ILE A 246 -8.33 -29.35 -24.63
N PRO A 247 -8.26 -28.80 -25.85
CA PRO A 247 -7.08 -28.07 -26.33
C PRO A 247 -6.89 -26.76 -25.57
N PHE A 248 -5.65 -26.25 -25.44
CA PHE A 248 -5.41 -24.94 -24.81
C PHE A 248 -5.76 -23.74 -25.68
N ASP A 249 -5.89 -23.95 -26.98
CA ASP A 249 -6.33 -22.95 -27.94
C ASP A 249 -7.85 -23.02 -28.10
N TYR A 250 -8.56 -22.87 -26.97
CA TYR A 250 -10.01 -22.96 -26.95
C TYR A 250 -10.66 -21.57 -26.91
N GLU A 251 -11.78 -21.44 -27.61
CA GLU A 251 -12.72 -20.34 -27.41
C GLU A 251 -13.76 -20.70 -26.34
N ASN A 252 -14.40 -19.72 -25.71
CA ASN A 252 -15.47 -19.92 -24.72
C ASN A 252 -16.58 -20.89 -25.22
N LYS A 253 -16.80 -20.96 -26.54
CA LYS A 253 -17.77 -21.85 -27.19
C LYS A 253 -17.52 -23.34 -26.92
N ILE A 254 -16.27 -23.76 -26.68
CA ILE A 254 -15.96 -25.17 -26.40
C ILE A 254 -16.69 -25.67 -25.16
N PHE A 255 -16.85 -24.84 -24.13
CA PHE A 255 -17.55 -25.28 -22.93
C PHE A 255 -19.06 -25.36 -23.10
N GLU A 256 -19.66 -24.44 -23.85
CA GLU A 256 -21.08 -24.54 -24.19
C GLU A 256 -21.36 -25.85 -24.91
N ARG A 257 -20.51 -26.17 -25.90
CA ARG A 257 -20.56 -27.46 -26.62
C ARG A 257 -20.38 -28.65 -25.69
N LEU A 258 -19.46 -28.58 -24.74
CA LEU A 258 -19.24 -29.65 -23.77
C LEU A 258 -20.51 -29.95 -22.98
N PHE A 259 -21.16 -28.91 -22.44
CA PHE A 259 -22.39 -29.10 -21.68
C PHE A 259 -23.53 -29.66 -22.53
N PHE A 260 -23.65 -29.22 -23.79
CA PHE A 260 -24.62 -29.80 -24.72
C PHE A 260 -24.36 -31.28 -24.99
N VAL A 261 -23.10 -31.68 -25.21
CA VAL A 261 -22.76 -33.08 -25.43
C VAL A 261 -23.02 -33.93 -24.19
N ILE A 262 -22.62 -33.48 -23.00
CA ILE A 262 -22.89 -34.22 -21.76
C ILE A 262 -24.41 -34.37 -21.54
N TYR A 263 -25.19 -33.31 -21.79
CA TYR A 263 -26.64 -33.36 -21.69
C TYR A 263 -27.25 -34.39 -22.67
N ASP A 264 -26.86 -34.34 -23.95
CA ASP A 264 -27.36 -35.26 -24.98
C ASP A 264 -26.98 -36.72 -24.70
N LEU A 265 -25.75 -36.97 -24.22
CA LEU A 265 -25.32 -38.32 -23.81
C LEU A 265 -26.12 -38.85 -22.62
N ASN A 266 -26.40 -38.00 -21.63
CA ASN A 266 -27.20 -38.37 -20.46
C ASN A 266 -28.65 -38.65 -20.84
N GLU A 267 -29.29 -37.81 -21.66
CA GLU A 267 -30.65 -38.03 -22.17
C GLU A 267 -30.77 -39.35 -22.94
N LYS A 268 -29.73 -39.71 -23.69
CA LYS A 268 -29.67 -40.97 -24.44
C LYS A 268 -29.23 -42.18 -23.61
N ASN A 269 -28.94 -42.00 -22.32
CA ASN A 269 -28.38 -43.03 -21.43
C ASN A 269 -27.11 -43.71 -22.01
N VAL A 270 -26.27 -42.96 -22.72
CA VAL A 270 -25.02 -43.48 -23.28
C VAL A 270 -23.91 -43.30 -22.26
N ASN A 271 -23.46 -44.40 -21.66
CA ASN A 271 -22.27 -44.37 -20.83
C ASN A 271 -21.05 -44.16 -21.74
N THR A 272 -20.30 -43.10 -21.48
CA THR A 272 -19.16 -42.69 -22.29
C THR A 272 -17.95 -42.57 -21.38
N ASP A 273 -16.85 -43.18 -21.76
CA ASP A 273 -15.61 -43.11 -20.99
C ASP A 273 -14.81 -41.84 -21.33
N PHE A 274 -14.88 -41.38 -22.58
CA PHE A 274 -14.00 -40.32 -23.08
C PHE A 274 -14.64 -39.45 -24.17
N ILE A 275 -14.41 -38.14 -24.09
CA ILE A 275 -14.79 -37.14 -25.09
C ILE A 275 -13.53 -36.37 -25.53
N ASP A 276 -13.24 -36.37 -26.84
CA ASP A 276 -12.19 -35.55 -27.43
C ASP A 276 -12.77 -34.29 -28.05
N MET A 277 -12.38 -33.13 -27.52
CA MET A 277 -12.82 -31.81 -27.99
C MET A 277 -11.73 -31.05 -28.77
N ARG A 278 -10.65 -31.73 -29.17
CA ARG A 278 -9.57 -31.07 -29.94
C ARG A 278 -9.93 -30.77 -31.40
N PHE A 279 -10.98 -31.41 -31.91
CA PHE A 279 -11.39 -31.28 -33.30
C PHE A 279 -12.68 -30.47 -33.42
N ASP A 280 -12.93 -29.90 -34.62
CA ASP A 280 -14.18 -29.20 -34.91
C ASP A 280 -15.40 -30.08 -34.69
N ASN A 281 -15.29 -31.38 -34.98
CA ASN A 281 -16.30 -32.39 -34.64
C ASN A 281 -15.92 -33.10 -33.33
N ILE A 282 -16.90 -33.30 -32.44
CA ILE A 282 -16.65 -33.94 -31.15
C ILE A 282 -16.56 -35.45 -31.37
N VAL A 283 -15.45 -36.04 -30.91
CA VAL A 283 -15.25 -37.49 -30.98
C VAL A 283 -15.57 -38.08 -29.62
N VAL A 284 -16.53 -39.00 -29.60
CA VAL A 284 -16.99 -39.68 -28.39
C VAL A 284 -16.57 -41.14 -28.46
N LYS A 285 -15.90 -41.62 -27.41
CA LYS A 285 -15.56 -43.04 -27.27
C LYS A 285 -16.54 -43.68 -26.28
N ILE A 286 -17.40 -44.54 -26.82
CA ILE A 286 -18.37 -45.37 -26.09
C ILE A 286 -17.69 -46.69 -25.69
#